data_AF-A0AAD5QFU0-F1
#
_entry.id   AF-A0AAD5QFU0-F1
#
_cell.length_a   1.000
_cell.length_b   1.000
_cell.length_c   1.000
_cell.angle_alpha   90.00
_cell.angle_beta   90.00
_cell.angle_gamma   90.00
#
_symmetry.space_group_name_H-M   'P 1'
#
loop_
_entity.id
_entity.type
_entity.pdbx_description
1 polymer ?
#
loop_
_entity_poly.entity_id
_entity_poly.type
_entity_poly.pdbx_seq_one_letter_code
_entity_poly.pdbx_strand_id
1 'polypeptide(L)'
;MPPRRDPLKYLTYYPFSVLAVSKSFILAIYALSVCVWQWNPHPRQHGFVIFIVPVLNLVGCASALISVWFMIQKFYWKRVELSLDLSGVVLSLMGMSILLLSYNIDSSLRNYIALNHLLVTIGWSFSLFWSRFFTSNNVSNLFINEWGQATDEIEIEALEGHFYRDSTT
;
A
#
# COMPACT_ATOMS: atom_id res chain seq x y z
N MET A 1 -3.53 34.03 21.75
CA MET A 1 -3.02 33.75 20.38
C MET A 1 -3.67 32.47 19.90
N PRO A 2 -4.29 32.41 18.70
CA PRO A 2 -4.82 31.14 18.20
C PRO A 2 -3.65 30.19 17.88
N PRO A 3 -3.80 28.87 18.12
CA PRO A 3 -2.74 27.91 17.86
C PRO A 3 -2.43 27.89 16.35
N ARG A 4 -1.14 28.04 16.03
CA ARG A 4 -0.59 27.97 14.68
C ARG A 4 -0.90 26.56 14.14
N ARG A 5 -1.85 26.46 13.22
CA ARG A 5 -2.16 25.20 12.52
C ARG A 5 -1.00 24.89 11.59
N ASP A 6 -0.18 23.89 11.94
CA ASP A 6 0.92 23.46 11.08
C ASP A 6 0.36 22.92 9.75
N PRO A 7 0.70 23.55 8.60
CA PRO A 7 0.14 23.17 7.30
C PRO A 7 0.50 21.74 6.87
N LEU A 8 1.50 21.12 7.51
CA LEU A 8 1.88 19.71 7.27
C LEU A 8 0.81 18.71 7.69
N LYS A 9 -0.05 19.05 8.65
CA LYS A 9 -1.09 18.13 9.14
C LYS A 9 -2.09 17.77 8.03
N TYR A 10 -2.29 18.64 7.04
CA TYR A 10 -3.18 18.37 5.92
C TYR A 10 -2.50 17.57 4.79
N LEU A 11 -1.20 17.75 4.57
CA LEU A 11 -0.43 16.98 3.58
C LEU A 11 -0.26 15.49 3.97
N THR A 12 -0.33 15.21 5.28
CA THR A 12 -0.23 13.85 5.84
C THR A 12 -1.58 13.14 6.03
N TYR A 13 -2.71 13.87 6.03
CA TYR A 13 -4.01 13.32 6.42
C TYR A 13 -5.06 13.20 5.29
N TYR A 14 -4.78 13.71 4.11
CA TYR A 14 -5.77 13.78 3.02
C TYR A 14 -5.42 12.79 1.88
N PRO A 15 -6.39 12.41 1.02
CA PRO A 15 -6.28 11.27 0.09
C PRO A 15 -5.18 11.40 -0.98
N PHE A 16 -4.48 12.54 -1.01
CA PHE A 16 -3.24 12.76 -1.76
C PHE A 16 -2.01 12.63 -0.85
N SER A 17 -1.99 11.62 0.00
CA SER A 17 -0.80 11.30 0.76
C SER A 17 0.28 10.78 -0.20
N VAL A 18 1.53 11.03 0.14
CA VAL A 18 2.68 10.52 -0.61
C VAL A 18 2.61 8.98 -0.77
N LEU A 19 2.02 8.29 0.21
CA LEU A 19 1.74 6.86 0.12
C LEU A 19 0.67 6.54 -0.94
N ALA A 20 -0.45 7.25 -0.96
CA ALA A 20 -1.50 7.01 -1.96
C ALA A 20 -0.99 7.17 -3.40
N VAL A 21 -0.13 8.17 -3.64
CA VAL A 21 0.56 8.36 -4.92
C VAL A 21 1.50 7.19 -5.23
N SER A 22 2.32 6.77 -4.27
CA SER A 22 3.24 5.64 -4.44
C SER A 22 2.49 4.33 -4.74
N LYS A 23 1.40 4.04 -4.02
CA LYS A 23 0.58 2.85 -4.25
C LYS A 23 -0.14 2.88 -5.60
N SER A 24 -0.61 4.06 -6.02
CA SER A 24 -1.21 4.22 -7.35
C SER A 24 -0.19 3.96 -8.46
N PHE A 25 1.05 4.41 -8.28
CA PHE A 25 2.16 4.09 -9.20
C PHE A 25 2.45 2.58 -9.24
N ILE A 26 2.50 1.92 -8.07
CA ILE A 26 2.67 0.45 -7.99
C ILE A 26 1.54 -0.28 -8.72
N LEU A 27 0.29 0.15 -8.52
CA LEU A 27 -0.88 -0.40 -9.21
C LEU A 27 -0.78 -0.28 -10.72
N ALA A 28 -0.38 0.89 -11.22
CA ALA A 28 -0.20 1.10 -12.66
C ALA A 28 0.84 0.15 -13.24
N ILE A 29 1.97 -0.07 -12.55
CA ILE A 29 3.01 -1.00 -13.02
C ILE A 29 2.54 -2.46 -12.97
N TYR A 30 1.81 -2.87 -11.92
CA TYR A 30 1.24 -4.22 -11.88
C TYR A 30 0.22 -4.43 -12.99
N ALA A 31 -0.65 -3.45 -13.25
CA ALA A 31 -1.60 -3.51 -14.35
C ALA A 31 -0.89 -3.66 -15.71
N LEU A 32 0.15 -2.85 -15.96
CA LEU A 32 0.99 -2.97 -17.17
C LEU A 32 1.63 -4.36 -17.27
N SER A 33 2.12 -4.91 -16.15
CA SER A 33 2.72 -6.24 -16.11
C SER A 33 1.71 -7.34 -16.43
N VAL A 34 0.47 -7.23 -15.95
CA VAL A 34 -0.61 -8.17 -16.29
C VAL A 34 -1.01 -8.05 -17.76
N CYS A 35 -1.11 -6.84 -18.31
CA CYS A 35 -1.38 -6.62 -19.73
C CYS A 35 -0.31 -7.27 -20.62
N VAL A 36 0.96 -7.18 -20.24
CA VAL A 36 2.07 -7.84 -20.95
C VAL A 36 1.88 -9.35 -20.95
N TRP A 37 1.52 -9.97 -19.83
CA TRP A 37 1.25 -11.41 -19.79
C TRP A 37 0.05 -11.82 -20.64
N GLN A 38 -0.96 -10.96 -20.78
CA GLN A 38 -2.15 -11.24 -21.58
C GLN A 38 -1.88 -11.15 -23.10
N TRP A 39 -0.98 -10.27 -23.54
CA TRP A 39 -0.66 -10.06 -24.96
C TRP A 39 0.48 -10.93 -25.48
N ASN A 40 1.12 -11.71 -24.62
CA ASN A 40 2.20 -12.63 -24.98
C ASN A 40 1.72 -14.09 -24.87
N PRO A 41 2.46 -15.05 -25.48
CA PRO A 41 2.16 -16.46 -25.34
C PRO A 41 2.04 -16.87 -23.87
N HIS A 42 1.10 -17.77 -23.59
CA HIS A 42 0.69 -18.05 -22.22
C HIS A 42 1.91 -18.44 -21.36
N PRO A 43 2.10 -17.89 -20.14
CA PRO A 43 3.31 -18.08 -19.32
C PRO A 43 3.71 -19.55 -19.13
N ARG A 44 2.71 -20.43 -19.08
CA ARG A 44 2.86 -21.89 -18.99
C ARG A 44 3.68 -22.51 -20.13
N GLN A 45 3.69 -21.88 -21.31
CA GLN A 45 4.49 -22.32 -22.47
C GLN A 45 5.99 -22.09 -22.25
N HIS A 46 6.37 -21.15 -21.38
CA HIS A 46 7.78 -20.89 -21.05
C HIS A 46 8.28 -21.71 -19.85
N GLY A 47 7.37 -22.29 -19.07
CA GLY A 47 7.68 -23.18 -17.94
C GLY A 47 6.72 -22.99 -16.76
N PHE A 48 6.48 -24.04 -15.99
CA PHE A 48 5.56 -24.00 -14.84
C PHE A 48 5.98 -22.98 -13.78
N VAL A 49 7.29 -22.81 -13.54
CA VAL A 49 7.81 -21.85 -12.56
C VAL A 49 7.51 -20.40 -12.97
N ILE A 50 7.49 -20.11 -14.26
CA ILE A 50 7.23 -18.75 -14.78
C ILE A 50 5.75 -18.37 -14.63
N PHE A 51 4.85 -19.35 -14.64
CA PHE A 51 3.43 -19.13 -14.34
C PHE A 51 3.19 -18.56 -12.94
N ILE A 52 4.13 -18.75 -12.01
CA ILE A 52 4.05 -18.18 -10.66
C ILE A 52 4.16 -16.65 -10.70
N VAL A 53 4.95 -16.07 -11.62
CA VAL A 53 5.20 -14.61 -11.67
C VAL A 53 3.91 -13.79 -11.86
N PRO A 54 3.02 -14.09 -12.84
CA PRO A 54 1.71 -13.44 -12.93
C PRO A 54 0.88 -13.54 -11.64
N VAL A 55 0.91 -14.69 -10.96
CA VAL A 55 0.17 -14.88 -9.69
C VAL A 55 0.71 -13.94 -8.61
N LEU A 56 2.04 -13.82 -8.49
CA LEU A 56 2.66 -12.88 -7.56
C LEU A 56 2.31 -11.43 -7.88
N ASN A 57 2.23 -11.08 -9.17
CA ASN A 57 1.82 -9.75 -9.61
C ASN A 57 0.36 -9.44 -9.26
N LEU A 58 -0.54 -10.42 -9.39
CA LEU A 58 -1.94 -10.29 -8.98
C LEU A 58 -2.07 -10.11 -7.47
N VAL A 59 -1.35 -10.90 -6.68
CA VAL A 59 -1.35 -10.77 -5.21
C VAL A 59 -0.77 -9.41 -4.79
N GLY A 60 0.35 -8.99 -5.38
CA GLY A 60 0.92 -7.66 -5.12
C GLY A 60 -0.03 -6.52 -5.51
N CYS A 61 -0.73 -6.65 -6.63
CA CYS A 61 -1.76 -5.70 -7.06
C CYS A 61 -2.92 -5.65 -6.05
N ALA A 62 -3.42 -6.79 -5.60
CA ALA A 62 -4.47 -6.88 -4.58
C ALA A 62 -4.04 -6.23 -3.26
N SER A 63 -2.80 -6.47 -2.80
CA SER A 63 -2.24 -5.81 -1.61
C SER A 63 -2.20 -4.29 -1.75
N ALA A 64 -1.80 -3.77 -2.94
CA ALA A 64 -1.79 -2.35 -3.20
C ALA A 64 -3.22 -1.76 -3.28
N LEU A 65 -4.18 -2.48 -3.85
CA LEU A 65 -5.60 -2.07 -3.89
C LEU A 65 -6.19 -1.97 -2.48
N ILE A 66 -5.95 -2.97 -1.63
CA ILE A 66 -6.42 -2.97 -0.24
C ILE A 66 -5.83 -1.79 0.52
N SER A 67 -4.53 -1.53 0.35
CA SER A 67 -3.85 -0.38 0.96
C SER A 67 -4.46 0.96 0.51
N VAL A 68 -4.66 1.15 -0.80
CA VAL A 68 -5.32 2.36 -1.34
C VAL A 68 -6.77 2.49 -0.86
N TRP A 69 -7.51 1.38 -0.82
CA TRP A 69 -8.89 1.36 -0.32
C TRP A 69 -8.96 1.89 1.11
N PHE A 70 -8.10 1.38 2.01
CA PHE A 70 -8.01 1.87 3.37
C PHE A 70 -7.66 3.37 3.44
N MET A 71 -6.72 3.84 2.61
CA MET A 71 -6.37 5.26 2.51
C MET A 71 -7.55 6.14 2.06
N ILE A 72 -8.35 5.68 1.09
CA ILE A 72 -9.56 6.39 0.61
C ILE A 72 -10.61 6.49 1.73
N GLN A 73 -10.80 5.41 2.48
CA GLN A 73 -11.71 5.35 3.63
C GLN A 73 -11.20 6.13 4.85
N LYS A 74 -10.04 6.81 4.73
CA LYS A 74 -9.37 7.50 5.84
C LYS A 74 -9.16 6.58 7.05
N PHE A 75 -8.99 5.29 6.78
CA PHE A 75 -8.65 4.27 7.75
C PHE A 75 -7.17 3.92 7.55
N TYR A 76 -6.33 4.28 8.51
CA TYR A 76 -4.91 4.02 8.48
C TYR A 76 -4.46 3.32 9.76
N TRP A 77 -4.26 2.01 9.65
CA TRP A 77 -3.64 1.23 10.69
C TRP A 77 -2.20 0.91 10.31
N LYS A 78 -1.26 1.60 10.96
CA LYS A 78 0.17 1.53 10.65
C LYS A 78 0.73 0.11 10.63
N ARG A 79 0.28 -0.77 11.53
CA ARG A 79 0.74 -2.17 11.57
C ARG A 79 0.30 -2.94 10.32
N VAL A 80 -0.96 -2.78 9.90
CA VAL A 80 -1.50 -3.41 8.70
C VAL A 80 -0.78 -2.89 7.47
N GLU A 81 -0.59 -1.56 7.37
CA GLU A 81 0.11 -0.97 6.23
C GLU A 81 1.56 -1.44 6.13
N LEU A 82 2.30 -1.50 7.24
CA LEU A 82 3.66 -2.04 7.26
C LEU A 82 3.71 -3.51 6.83
N SER A 83 2.72 -4.33 7.22
CA SER A 83 2.63 -5.72 6.79
C SER A 83 2.35 -5.83 5.29
N LEU A 84 1.46 -5.01 4.75
CA LEU A 84 1.18 -4.95 3.31
C LEU A 84 2.42 -4.48 2.54
N ASP A 85 3.08 -3.43 3.01
CA ASP A 85 4.33 -2.90 2.44
C ASP A 85 5.42 -3.96 2.37
N LEU A 86 5.69 -4.62 3.50
CA LEU A 86 6.70 -5.66 3.58
C LEU A 86 6.36 -6.85 2.70
N SER A 87 5.09 -7.27 2.66
CA SER A 87 4.63 -8.34 1.78
C SER A 87 4.86 -7.99 0.30
N GLY A 88 4.61 -6.73 -0.09
CA GLY A 88 4.83 -6.24 -1.44
C GLY A 88 6.30 -6.30 -1.85
N VAL A 89 7.21 -5.88 -0.97
CA VAL A 89 8.67 -6.02 -1.18
C VAL A 89 9.07 -7.49 -1.34
N VAL A 90 8.58 -8.38 -0.48
CA VAL A 90 8.93 -9.80 -0.54
C VAL A 90 8.42 -10.43 -1.83
N LEU A 91 7.17 -10.16 -2.21
CA LEU A 91 6.57 -10.68 -3.45
C LEU A 91 7.30 -10.17 -4.69
N SER A 92 7.68 -8.88 -4.72
CA SER A 92 8.38 -8.30 -5.87
C SER A 92 9.78 -8.88 -6.03
N LEU A 93 10.52 -9.06 -4.93
CA LEU A 93 11.83 -9.71 -4.92
C LEU A 93 11.74 -11.17 -5.34
N MET A 94 10.75 -11.91 -4.84
CA MET A 94 10.55 -13.31 -5.23
C MET A 94 10.26 -13.46 -6.73
N GLY A 95 9.41 -12.59 -7.29
CA GLY A 95 9.17 -12.56 -8.73
C GLY A 95 10.42 -12.21 -9.55
N MET A 96 11.22 -11.26 -9.07
CA MET A 96 12.51 -10.91 -9.69
C MET A 96 13.48 -12.08 -9.69
N SER A 97 13.60 -12.82 -8.58
CA SER A 97 14.43 -14.02 -8.50
C SER A 97 14.01 -15.10 -9.49
N ILE A 98 12.70 -15.33 -9.64
CA ILE A 98 12.17 -16.30 -10.62
C ILE A 98 12.54 -15.88 -12.04
N LEU A 99 12.38 -14.60 -12.38
CA LEU A 99 12.71 -14.08 -13.71
C LEU A 99 14.21 -14.20 -14.02
N LEU A 100 15.08 -13.90 -13.05
CA LEU A 100 16.53 -14.04 -13.21
C LEU A 100 16.98 -15.49 -13.45
N LEU A 101 16.29 -16.45 -12.83
CA LEU A 101 16.57 -17.88 -13.01
C LEU A 101 15.93 -18.47 -14.28
N SER A 102 15.04 -17.72 -14.94
CA SER A 102 14.28 -18.15 -16.12
C SER A 102 14.95 -17.70 -17.43
N TYR A 103 15.98 -18.43 -17.85
CA TYR A 103 16.76 -18.09 -19.05
C TYR A 103 16.01 -18.36 -20.38
N ASN A 104 14.98 -19.21 -20.36
CA ASN A 104 14.25 -19.69 -21.55
C ASN A 104 13.16 -18.74 -22.05
N ILE A 105 12.97 -17.58 -21.42
CA ILE A 105 12.04 -16.55 -21.90
C ILE A 105 12.78 -15.63 -22.87
N ASP A 106 12.09 -15.15 -23.90
CA ASP A 106 12.58 -14.07 -24.75
C ASP A 106 13.17 -12.93 -23.92
N SER A 107 14.41 -12.54 -24.25
CA SER A 107 15.20 -11.63 -23.43
C SER A 107 14.53 -10.26 -23.27
N SER A 108 13.81 -9.78 -24.29
CA SER A 108 13.04 -8.54 -24.24
C SER A 108 11.87 -8.61 -23.25
N LEU A 109 11.07 -9.67 -23.31
CA LEU A 109 9.92 -9.89 -22.42
C LEU A 109 10.38 -10.03 -20.97
N ARG A 110 11.41 -10.86 -20.72
CA ARG A 110 12.00 -11.05 -19.39
C ARG A 110 12.52 -9.73 -18.83
N ASN A 111 13.28 -8.97 -19.62
CA ASN A 111 13.88 -7.71 -19.16
C ASN A 111 12.82 -6.65 -18.86
N TYR A 112 11.75 -6.56 -19.65
CA TYR A 112 10.65 -5.64 -19.41
C TYR A 112 9.95 -5.95 -18.08
N ILE A 113 9.60 -7.23 -17.87
CA ILE A 113 8.92 -7.65 -16.64
C ILE A 113 9.86 -7.49 -15.44
N ALA A 114 11.16 -7.81 -15.58
CA ALA A 114 12.16 -7.60 -14.55
C ALA A 114 12.31 -6.11 -14.16
N LEU A 115 12.27 -5.20 -15.14
CA LEU A 115 12.24 -3.75 -14.89
C LEU A 115 11.00 -3.35 -14.08
N ASN A 116 9.83 -3.88 -14.43
CA ASN A 116 8.61 -3.62 -13.66
C ASN A 116 8.73 -4.13 -12.21
N HIS A 117 9.29 -5.33 -12.00
CA HIS A 117 9.58 -5.86 -10.67
C HIS A 117 10.53 -4.96 -9.88
N LEU A 118 11.56 -4.40 -10.52
CA LEU A 118 12.47 -3.44 -9.90
C LEU A 118 11.72 -2.17 -9.47
N LEU A 119 10.92 -1.59 -10.36
CA LEU A 119 10.16 -0.37 -10.08
C LEU A 119 9.15 -0.55 -8.94
N VAL A 120 8.39 -1.66 -8.91
CA VAL A 120 7.48 -1.93 -7.79
C VAL A 120 8.24 -2.23 -6.50
N THR A 121 9.42 -2.87 -6.55
CA THR A 121 10.26 -3.09 -5.36
C THR A 121 10.70 -1.76 -4.76
N ILE A 122 11.09 -0.80 -5.60
CA ILE A 122 11.44 0.56 -5.17
C ILE A 122 10.20 1.25 -4.56
N GLY A 123 9.04 1.17 -5.22
CA GLY A 123 7.78 1.74 -4.73
C GLY A 123 7.36 1.17 -3.37
N TRP A 124 7.41 -0.15 -3.21
CA TRP A 124 7.08 -0.82 -1.95
C TRP A 124 8.09 -0.50 -0.84
N SER A 125 9.38 -0.46 -1.16
CA SER A 125 10.43 -0.08 -0.20
C SER A 125 10.28 1.36 0.26
N PHE A 126 9.96 2.26 -0.67
CA PHE A 126 9.64 3.66 -0.35
C PHE A 126 8.40 3.75 0.54
N SER A 127 7.33 3.02 0.21
CA SER A 127 6.10 2.99 1.01
C SER A 127 6.37 2.48 2.42
N LEU A 128 7.14 1.38 2.55
CA LEU A 128 7.56 0.80 3.83
C LEU A 128 8.35 1.79 4.68
N PHE A 129 9.32 2.47 4.08
CA PHE A 129 10.10 3.50 4.74
C PHE A 129 9.19 4.65 5.21
N TRP A 130 8.34 5.15 4.32
CA TRP A 130 7.49 6.29 4.61
C TRP A 130 6.45 5.98 5.68
N SER A 131 5.78 4.83 5.59
CA SER A 131 4.81 4.36 6.59
C SER A 131 5.49 4.18 7.95
N ARG A 132 6.72 3.66 8.00
CA ARG A 132 7.44 3.45 9.27
C ARG A 132 7.76 4.76 10.00
N PHE A 133 8.23 5.78 9.29
CA PHE A 133 8.80 6.98 9.91
C PHE A 133 7.85 8.18 9.94
N PHE A 134 6.99 8.35 8.93
CA PHE A 134 6.26 9.59 8.73
C PHE A 134 4.74 9.48 8.90
N THR A 135 4.23 8.31 9.28
CA THR A 135 2.79 8.10 9.51
C THR A 135 2.47 7.63 10.92
N SER A 136 1.27 7.97 11.37
CA SER A 136 0.65 7.53 12.62
C SER A 136 -0.70 6.88 12.32
N ASN A 137 -1.22 6.11 13.28
CA ASN A 137 -2.58 5.57 13.14
C ASN A 137 -3.58 6.72 12.99
N ASN A 138 -4.58 6.52 12.13
CA ASN A 138 -5.69 7.43 11.96
C ASN A 138 -6.93 6.60 11.62
N VAL A 139 -8.03 6.78 12.35
CA VAL A 139 -9.30 6.13 12.06
C VAL A 139 -10.31 7.25 11.93
N SER A 140 -10.93 7.40 10.76
CA SER A 140 -11.97 8.40 10.60
C SER A 140 -13.25 7.97 11.32
N ASN A 141 -13.86 8.91 12.06
CA ASN A 141 -15.13 8.69 12.79
C ASN A 141 -16.28 8.20 11.91
N LEU A 142 -16.22 8.44 10.58
CA LEU A 142 -17.19 7.92 9.62
C LEU A 142 -17.24 6.39 9.60
N PHE A 143 -16.11 5.72 9.81
CA PHE A 143 -16.04 4.26 9.86
C PHE A 143 -16.50 3.70 11.22
N ILE A 144 -16.38 4.48 12.30
CA ILE A 144 -16.79 4.09 13.66
C ILE A 144 -18.33 4.18 13.79
N ASN A 145 -18.96 5.20 13.22
CA ASN A 145 -20.42 5.38 13.28
C ASN A 145 -21.22 4.31 12.54
N GLU A 146 -20.67 3.67 11.51
CA GLU A 146 -21.41 2.72 10.66
C GLU A 146 -21.18 1.24 11.04
N TRP A 147 -20.16 0.92 11.86
CA TRP A 147 -19.76 -0.48 12.15
C TRP A 147 -20.23 -1.05 13.49
N GLY A 148 -20.96 -0.29 14.30
CA GLY A 148 -21.83 -0.86 15.32
C GLY A 148 -21.77 -0.16 16.66
N GLN A 149 -22.95 0.19 17.18
CA GLN A 149 -23.31 0.20 18.61
C GLN A 149 -22.18 0.54 19.61
N ALA A 150 -21.36 1.55 19.34
CA ALA A 150 -20.56 2.18 20.37
C ALA A 150 -21.50 3.14 21.09
N THR A 151 -22.05 2.69 22.22
CA THR A 151 -22.90 3.50 23.09
C THR A 151 -22.18 4.79 23.46
N ASP A 152 -22.76 5.90 23.00
CA ASP A 152 -22.20 7.25 22.85
C ASP A 152 -21.69 7.95 24.13
N GLU A 153 -21.72 7.33 25.31
CA GLU A 153 -21.48 8.07 26.57
C GLU A 153 -20.15 7.72 27.26
N ILE A 154 -19.53 6.56 27.02
CA ILE A 154 -18.37 6.11 27.82
C ILE A 154 -17.01 6.55 27.20
N GLU A 155 -16.91 6.64 25.86
CA GLU A 155 -15.64 7.02 25.21
C GLU A 155 -15.51 8.53 24.95
N ILE A 156 -16.63 9.26 24.86
CA ILE A 156 -16.62 10.73 24.77
C ILE A 156 -16.16 11.35 26.09
N GLU A 157 -16.52 10.78 27.25
CA GLU A 157 -16.11 11.28 28.57
C GLU A 157 -14.60 11.12 28.82
N ALA A 158 -13.97 10.07 28.25
CA ALA A 158 -12.52 9.90 28.27
C ALA A 158 -11.78 10.91 27.35
N LEU A 159 -12.44 11.35 26.28
CA LEU A 159 -11.93 12.37 25.35
C LEU A 159 -12.13 13.79 25.89
N GLU A 160 -13.28 14.11 26.50
CA GLU A 160 -13.51 15.40 27.19
C GLU A 160 -12.56 15.57 28.36
N GLY A 161 -12.30 14.53 29.15
CA GLY A 161 -11.30 14.55 30.22
C GLY A 161 -9.87 14.85 29.73
N HIS A 162 -9.53 14.54 28.47
CA HIS A 162 -8.20 14.82 27.92
C HIS A 162 -8.08 16.21 27.30
N PHE A 163 -9.18 16.79 26.80
CA PHE A 163 -9.21 18.15 26.24
C PHE A 163 -9.54 19.23 27.27
N TYR A 164 -10.33 18.93 28.32
CA TYR A 164 -10.63 19.87 29.42
C TYR A 164 -9.57 19.89 30.53
N ARG A 165 -8.76 18.83 30.70
CA ARG A 165 -7.65 18.85 31.68
C ARG A 165 -6.50 19.78 31.28
N ASP A 166 -6.42 20.14 30.00
CA ASP A 166 -5.54 21.21 29.49
C ASP A 166 -6.16 22.61 29.60
N SER A 167 -7.38 22.73 30.14
CA SER A 167 -8.04 24.02 30.43
C SER A 167 -8.04 24.41 31.90
N THR A 168 -7.46 23.58 32.78
CA THR A 168 -7.29 23.87 34.21
C THR A 168 -5.79 24.04 34.52
N THR A 169 -5.20 25.23 34.58
CA THR A 169 -5.40 26.28 35.60
C THR A 169 -6.57 26.08 36.55
#